data_AF-A0A3M5UBT6-F1
#
_entry.id   AF-A0A3M5UBT6-F1
#
_cell.length_a   1.000
_cell.length_b   1.000
_cell.length_c   1.000
_cell.angle_alpha   90.00
_cell.angle_beta   90.00
_cell.angle_gamma   90.00
#
_symmetry.space_group_name_H-M   'P 1'
#
loop_
_entity.id
_entity.type
_entity.pdbx_description
1 polymer ?
#
loop_
_entity_poly.entity_id
_entity_poly.type
_entity_poly.pdbx_seq_one_letter_code
_entity_poly.pdbx_strand_id
1 'polypeptide(L)'
;MSTIKKGIDLSHFQGDIDFKKVFEAGIEYAFIKTTEGATVQDNKYTTYRTDARAVGIKTGAYHYFRALSSSPEAQRDNIVSTLTAAGFDASTEFFCNRCGARG
;
A
#
# COMPACT_ATOMS: atom_id res chain seq x y z
N MET A 1 -29.16 -0.79 -3.31
CA MET A 1 -27.94 -0.22 -2.72
C MET A 1 -26.76 -0.84 -3.43
N SER A 2 -25.95 -0.05 -4.13
CA SER A 2 -24.79 -0.59 -4.85
C SER A 2 -23.77 -1.08 -3.81
N THR A 3 -23.53 -2.39 -3.79
CA THR A 3 -22.60 -3.10 -2.88
C THR A 3 -21.14 -2.97 -3.30
N ILE A 4 -20.84 -2.09 -4.26
CA ILE A 4 -19.48 -1.82 -4.73
C ILE A 4 -18.81 -0.83 -3.78
N LYS A 5 -17.85 -1.33 -3.01
CA LYS A 5 -16.95 -0.52 -2.19
C LYS A 5 -15.94 0.20 -3.09
N LYS A 6 -15.85 1.53 -2.97
CA LYS A 6 -14.88 2.32 -3.74
C LYS A 6 -13.53 2.30 -3.04
N GLY A 7 -12.48 2.06 -3.81
CA GLY A 7 -11.11 2.08 -3.32
C GLY A 7 -10.18 2.79 -4.30
N ILE A 8 -9.02 3.21 -3.79
CA ILE A 8 -7.95 3.85 -4.55
C ILE A 8 -6.62 3.09 -4.37
N ASP A 9 -5.71 3.20 -5.33
CA ASP A 9 -4.34 2.74 -5.20
C ASP A 9 -3.35 3.91 -5.23
N LEU A 10 -2.39 3.89 -4.30
CA LEU A 10 -1.49 4.99 -3.99
C LEU A 10 -0.04 4.52 -3.93
N SER A 11 0.86 5.45 -4.23
CA SER A 11 2.31 5.33 -4.13
C SER A 11 2.91 6.74 -4.01
N HIS A 12 4.22 6.84 -3.81
CA HIS A 12 4.90 8.14 -3.81
C HIS A 12 4.64 9.02 -5.06
N PHE A 13 4.24 8.44 -6.21
CA PHE A 13 3.95 9.18 -7.43
C PHE A 13 2.76 10.16 -7.29
N GLN A 14 1.87 9.95 -6.32
CA GLN A 14 0.72 10.83 -6.10
C GLN A 14 1.05 12.10 -5.30
N GLY A 15 2.26 12.22 -4.72
CA GLY A 15 2.72 13.45 -4.05
C GLY A 15 2.11 13.65 -2.66
N ASP A 16 1.43 14.78 -2.44
CA ASP A 16 0.73 15.05 -1.18
C ASP A 16 -0.78 14.97 -1.40
N ILE A 17 -1.46 14.17 -0.58
CA ILE A 17 -2.86 13.82 -0.75
C ILE A 17 -3.65 14.28 0.46
N ASP A 18 -4.76 14.96 0.20
CA ASP A 18 -5.74 15.31 1.23
C ASP A 18 -6.73 14.15 1.42
N PHE A 19 -6.44 13.28 2.38
CA PHE A 19 -7.27 12.10 2.67
C PHE A 19 -8.68 12.46 3.17
N LYS A 20 -8.89 13.68 3.69
CA LYS A 20 -10.21 14.13 4.09
C LYS A 20 -11.12 14.28 2.86
N LYS A 21 -10.61 14.91 1.79
CA LYS A 21 -11.34 15.01 0.52
C LYS A 21 -11.58 13.64 -0.12
N VAL A 22 -10.62 12.73 0.01
CA VAL A 22 -10.77 11.34 -0.46
C VAL A 22 -11.91 10.63 0.26
N PHE A 23 -12.00 10.79 1.59
CA PHE A 23 -13.09 10.24 2.39
C PHE A 23 -14.44 10.88 2.02
N GLU A 24 -14.49 12.21 1.88
CA GLU A 24 -15.68 12.96 1.46
C GLU A 24 -16.16 12.56 0.04
N ALA A 25 -15.25 12.12 -0.84
CA ALA A 25 -15.58 11.56 -2.15
C ALA A 25 -16.20 10.14 -2.08
N GLY A 26 -16.34 9.57 -0.88
CA GLY A 26 -16.93 8.25 -0.63
C GLY A 26 -15.98 7.08 -0.89
N ILE A 27 -14.67 7.30 -0.78
CA ILE A 27 -13.67 6.23 -0.82
C ILE A 27 -13.58 5.57 0.56
N GLU A 28 -13.67 4.24 0.58
CA GLU A 28 -13.66 3.46 1.82
C GLU A 28 -12.36 2.65 2.00
N TYR A 29 -11.60 2.44 0.93
CA TYR A 29 -10.38 1.62 0.91
C TYR A 29 -9.21 2.29 0.18
N ALA A 30 -8.00 2.16 0.70
CA ALA A 30 -6.78 2.62 0.04
C ALA A 30 -5.69 1.55 0.06
N PHE A 31 -5.23 1.11 -1.11
CA PHE A 31 -4.06 0.24 -1.27
C PHE A 31 -2.82 1.10 -1.49
N ILE A 32 -1.84 1.00 -0.60
CA ILE A 32 -0.66 1.86 -0.60
C ILE A 32 0.57 1.01 -0.88
N LYS A 33 1.40 1.46 -1.80
CA LYS A 33 2.67 0.81 -2.11
C LYS A 33 3.55 0.80 -0.88
N THR A 34 4.11 -0.35 -0.56
CA THR A 34 5.01 -0.51 0.58
C THR A 34 6.43 -0.78 0.10
N THR A 35 6.58 -1.73 -0.82
CA THR A 35 7.89 -2.20 -1.28
C THR A 35 7.89 -2.52 -2.77
N GLU A 36 9.07 -2.47 -3.39
CA GLU A 36 9.30 -2.92 -4.76
C GLU A 36 10.63 -3.67 -4.86
N GLY A 37 10.60 -4.89 -5.40
CA GLY A 37 11.79 -5.72 -5.51
C GLY A 37 12.51 -5.92 -4.16
N ALA A 38 13.80 -6.23 -4.21
CA ALA A 38 14.57 -6.57 -3.01
C ALA A 38 14.87 -5.37 -2.08
N THR A 39 14.80 -4.12 -2.56
CA THR A 39 15.40 -3.00 -1.83
C THR A 39 14.55 -1.74 -1.75
N VAL A 40 13.58 -1.54 -2.65
CA VAL A 40 12.82 -0.30 -2.66
C VAL A 40 11.75 -0.36 -1.57
N GLN A 41 11.74 0.67 -0.73
CA GLN A 41 10.71 0.94 0.27
C GLN A 41 10.06 2.28 -0.09
N ASP A 42 8.73 2.32 -0.14
CA ASP A 42 8.01 3.55 -0.48
C ASP A 42 7.98 4.49 0.73
N ASN A 43 8.61 5.65 0.59
CA ASN A 43 8.76 6.62 1.67
C ASN A 43 7.44 7.26 2.13
N LYS A 44 6.38 7.22 1.30
CA LYS A 44 5.07 7.77 1.63
C LYS A 44 4.14 6.75 2.30
N TYR A 45 4.52 5.47 2.35
CA TYR A 45 3.66 4.40 2.89
C TYR A 45 3.14 4.70 4.30
N THR A 46 4.04 4.99 5.24
CA THR A 46 3.68 5.21 6.66
C THR A 46 2.81 6.45 6.83
N THR A 47 3.11 7.54 6.10
CA THR A 47 2.34 8.78 6.15
C THR A 47 0.94 8.57 5.59
N TYR A 48 0.82 8.04 4.37
CA TYR A 48 -0.48 7.78 3.76
C TYR A 48 -1.32 6.80 4.56
N ARG A 49 -0.71 5.78 5.15
CA ARG A 49 -1.41 4.82 6.01
C ARG A 49 -1.98 5.51 7.24
N THR A 50 -1.18 6.36 7.89
CA THR A 50 -1.61 7.09 9.08
C THR A 50 -2.73 8.07 8.75
N ASP A 51 -2.57 8.87 7.70
CA ASP A 51 -3.51 9.92 7.32
C ASP A 51 -4.84 9.33 6.82
N ALA A 52 -4.79 8.25 6.02
CA ALA A 52 -5.98 7.53 5.58
C ALA A 52 -6.77 6.93 6.75
N ARG A 53 -6.07 6.31 7.72
CA ARG A 53 -6.72 5.72 8.90
C ARG A 53 -7.30 6.79 9.82
N ALA A 54 -6.66 7.96 9.92
CA ALA A 54 -7.15 9.07 10.73
C ALA A 54 -8.53 9.58 10.28
N VAL A 55 -8.85 9.47 8.99
CA VAL A 55 -10.16 9.84 8.43
C VAL A 55 -11.13 8.67 8.28
N GLY A 56 -10.73 7.46 8.68
CA GLY A 56 -11.59 6.26 8.65
C GLY A 56 -11.52 5.43 7.37
N ILE A 57 -10.57 5.70 6.47
CA ILE A 57 -10.32 4.87 5.28
C ILE A 57 -9.55 3.61 5.70
N LYS A 58 -10.02 2.44 5.26
CA LYS A 58 -9.32 1.17 5.51
C LYS A 58 -8.11 1.04 4.61
N THR A 59 -6.96 0.70 5.18
CA THR A 59 -5.70 0.63 4.45
C THR A 59 -5.31 -0.80 4.10
N GLY A 60 -4.71 -0.95 2.91
CA GLY A 60 -4.01 -2.14 2.48
C GLY A 60 -2.60 -1.80 2.02
N ALA A 61 -1.70 -2.75 2.13
CA ALA A 61 -0.32 -2.68 1.68
C ALA A 61 -0.14 -3.46 0.38
N TYR A 62 0.71 -2.99 -0.52
CA TYR A 62 1.12 -3.81 -1.66
C TYR A 62 2.62 -3.80 -1.95
N HIS A 63 3.10 -4.96 -2.39
CA HIS A 63 4.45 -5.15 -2.92
C HIS A 63 4.42 -5.16 -4.45
N TYR A 64 5.41 -4.53 -5.08
CA TYR A 64 5.62 -4.62 -6.53
C TYR A 64 6.70 -5.66 -6.83
N PHE A 65 6.29 -6.78 -7.42
CA PHE A 65 7.18 -7.91 -7.67
C PHE A 65 8.13 -7.64 -8.85
N ARG A 66 9.43 -7.95 -8.68
CA ARG A 66 10.48 -7.80 -9.70
C ARG A 66 11.15 -9.14 -9.98
N ALA A 67 10.52 -9.94 -10.85
CA ALA A 67 10.94 -11.31 -11.17
C ALA A 67 12.36 -11.42 -11.78
N LEU A 68 12.75 -10.45 -12.62
CA LEU A 68 14.01 -10.52 -13.38
C LEU A 68 15.19 -9.85 -12.66
N SER A 69 14.94 -9.16 -11.55
CA SER A 69 15.94 -8.29 -10.92
C SER A 69 16.19 -8.62 -9.45
N SER A 70 15.47 -9.58 -8.87
CA SER A 70 15.56 -9.91 -7.44
C SER A 70 15.04 -11.32 -7.17
N SER A 71 15.62 -12.02 -6.20
CA SER A 71 15.10 -13.32 -5.77
C SER A 71 13.79 -13.16 -4.96
N PRO A 72 12.92 -14.18 -4.93
CA PRO A 72 11.73 -14.17 -4.08
C PRO A 72 12.05 -13.98 -2.60
N GLU A 73 13.16 -14.54 -2.11
CA GLU A 73 13.60 -14.44 -0.71
C GLU A 73 13.98 -13.00 -0.36
N ALA A 74 14.78 -12.35 -1.20
CA ALA A 74 15.17 -10.96 -0.99
C ALA A 74 13.94 -10.01 -1.00
N GLN A 75 12.96 -10.30 -1.85
CA GLN A 75 11.69 -9.56 -1.88
C GLN A 75 10.85 -9.79 -0.62
N ARG A 76 10.76 -11.04 -0.14
CA ARG A 76 10.10 -11.37 1.13
C ARG A 76 10.74 -10.62 2.30
N ASP A 77 12.07 -10.62 2.38
CA ASP A 77 12.78 -10.00 3.50
C ASP A 77 12.56 -8.48 3.52
N ASN A 78 12.50 -7.83 2.35
CA ASN A 78 12.13 -6.42 2.22
C ASN A 78 10.69 -6.15 2.68
N ILE A 79 9.73 -7.00 2.28
CA ILE A 79 8.32 -6.90 2.70
C ILE A 79 8.23 -6.99 4.23
N VAL A 80 8.81 -8.04 4.81
CA VAL A 80 8.73 -8.30 6.26
C VAL A 80 9.37 -7.17 7.05
N SER A 81 10.56 -6.71 6.65
CA SER A 81 11.25 -5.60 7.30
C SER A 81 10.39 -4.33 7.31
N THR A 82 9.82 -3.96 6.15
CA THR A 82 9.07 -2.72 6.00
C THR A 82 7.72 -2.76 6.73
N LEU A 83 6.98 -3.86 6.61
CA LEU A 83 5.68 -4.01 7.28
C LEU A 83 5.81 -4.08 8.79
N THR A 84 6.85 -4.76 9.30
CA THR A 84 7.13 -4.82 10.73
C THR A 84 7.47 -3.44 11.28
N ALA A 85 8.35 -2.69 10.58
CA ALA A 85 8.72 -1.33 10.98
C ALA A 85 7.53 -0.36 10.96
N ALA A 86 6.57 -0.56 10.06
CA ALA A 86 5.36 0.27 9.97
C ALA A 86 4.23 -0.14 10.94
N GLY A 87 4.42 -1.20 11.74
CA GLY A 87 3.39 -1.73 12.63
C GLY A 87 2.15 -2.21 11.86
N PHE A 88 2.37 -2.94 10.76
CA PHE A 88 1.29 -3.55 9.98
C PHE A 88 0.55 -4.60 10.81
N ASP A 89 -0.77 -4.52 10.81
CA ASP A 89 -1.64 -5.45 11.53
C ASP A 89 -2.40 -6.34 10.56
N ALA A 90 -1.99 -7.61 10.47
CA ALA A 90 -2.59 -8.57 9.55
C ALA A 90 -4.06 -8.93 9.89
N SER A 91 -4.58 -8.52 11.04
CA SER A 91 -5.98 -8.75 11.42
C SER A 91 -6.94 -7.69 10.88
N THR A 92 -6.43 -6.50 10.56
CA THR A 92 -7.22 -5.34 10.11
C THR A 92 -6.82 -4.80 8.74
N GLU A 93 -5.68 -5.25 8.19
CA GLU A 93 -5.12 -4.73 6.95
C GLU A 93 -4.92 -5.81 5.89
N PHE A 94 -5.16 -5.42 4.63
CA PHE A 94 -4.99 -6.31 3.49
C PHE A 94 -3.58 -6.18 2.91
N PHE A 95 -2.97 -7.31 2.53
CA PHE A 95 -1.71 -7.32 1.78
C PHE A 95 -1.92 -7.91 0.38
N CYS A 96 -1.38 -7.26 -0.65
CA CYS A 96 -1.44 -7.73 -2.03
C CYS A 96 -0.06 -7.72 -2.68
N ASN A 97 0.26 -8.80 -3.41
CA ASN A 97 1.43 -8.79 -4.28
C ASN A 97 1.01 -8.36 -5.69
N ARG A 98 1.34 -7.14 -6.10
CA ARG A 98 1.07 -6.65 -7.45
C ARG A 98 2.10 -7.27 -8.39
N CYS A 99 1.69 -8.29 -9.14
CA CYS A 99 2.48 -8.85 -10.24
C CYS A 99 2.39 -7.92 -11.44
N GLY A 100 3.20 -6.86 -11.43
CA GLY A 100 3.34 -5.95 -12.56
C GLY A 100 4.42 -6.43 -13.51
N ALA A 101 4.05 -7.21 -14.52
CA ALA A 101 4.85 -7.28 -15.74
C ALA A 101 4.84 -5.88 -16.37
N ARG A 102 5.93 -5.12 -16.22
CA ARG A 102 6.24 -4.08 -17.21
C ARG A 102 6.67 -4.83 -18.45
N GLY A 103 5.86 -4.74 -19.51
CA GLY A 103 6.22 -5.21 -20.84
C GLY A 103 7.49 -4.56 -21.35
#